data_AF-A0A7V4TYM7-F1
#
_entry.id   AF-A0A7V4TYM7-F1
#
_cell.length_a   1.000
_cell.length_b   1.000
_cell.length_c   1.000
_cell.angle_alpha   90.00
_cell.angle_beta   90.00
_cell.angle_gamma   90.00
#
_symmetry.space_group_name_H-M   'P 1'
#
loop_
_entity.id
_entity.type
_entity.pdbx_description
1 polymer ?
#
loop_
_entity_poly.entity_id
_entity_poly.type
_entity_poly.pdbx_seq_one_letter_code
_entity_poly.pdbx_strand_id
1 'polypeptide(L)'
;MNSSMVFITGLSLIIIHEMDAIRCKEWRIFPGLSILKNKTGQTVFLFAHIPIFIWLFWQITNSSDIDSFRIGFDIFLIAHLGFHLLFLKHKNNEFKDWISWTIIAGAGISGLLDLILKWN
;
A
#
# COMPACT_ATOMS: atom_id res chain seq x y z
N MET A 1 -15.68 16.48 3.09
CA MET A 1 -14.86 15.88 2.02
C MET A 1 -15.64 14.71 1.47
N ASN A 2 -15.70 14.51 0.14
CA ASN A 2 -16.42 13.36 -0.41
C ASN A 2 -15.61 12.08 -0.13
N SER A 3 -16.22 11.06 0.50
CA SER A 3 -15.61 9.76 0.79
C SER A 3 -14.87 9.20 -0.44
N SER A 4 -15.47 9.27 -1.63
CA SER A 4 -14.83 8.80 -2.86
C SER A 4 -13.53 9.54 -3.22
N MET A 5 -13.40 10.84 -2.88
CA MET A 5 -12.14 11.57 -3.10
C MET A 5 -11.07 11.12 -2.11
N VAL A 6 -11.45 10.79 -0.87
CA VAL A 6 -10.52 10.27 0.14
C VAL A 6 -9.99 8.91 -0.26
N PHE A 7 -10.89 8.02 -0.69
CA PHE A 7 -10.53 6.71 -1.23
C PHE A 7 -9.57 6.79 -2.42
N ILE A 8 -9.89 7.62 -3.43
CA ILE A 8 -9.02 7.80 -4.61
C ILE A 8 -7.65 8.38 -4.21
N THR A 9 -7.62 9.27 -3.21
CA THR A 9 -6.37 9.78 -2.64
C THR A 9 -5.55 8.65 -2.02
N GLY A 10 -6.17 7.82 -1.17
CA GLY A 10 -5.51 6.66 -0.56
C GLY A 10 -4.99 5.67 -1.60
N LEU A 11 -5.80 5.36 -2.62
CA LEU A 11 -5.43 4.53 -3.77
C LEU A 11 -4.23 5.09 -4.53
N SER A 12 -4.23 6.40 -4.79
CA SER A 12 -3.11 7.06 -5.49
C SER A 12 -1.84 7.00 -4.66
N LEU A 13 -1.94 7.24 -3.36
CA LEU A 13 -0.80 7.22 -2.45
C LEU A 13 -0.20 5.81 -2.33
N ILE A 14 -1.01 4.75 -2.23
CA ILE A 14 -0.46 3.39 -2.18
C ILE A 14 0.22 3.00 -3.50
N ILE A 15 -0.32 3.40 -4.66
CA ILE A 15 0.34 3.13 -5.96
C ILE A 15 1.70 3.83 -6.03
N ILE A 16 1.77 5.10 -5.61
CA ILE A 16 3.03 5.85 -5.56
C ILE A 16 3.98 5.23 -4.52
N HIS A 17 3.46 4.73 -3.41
CA HIS A 17 4.24 4.02 -2.43
C HIS A 17 4.88 2.76 -3.02
N GLU A 18 4.17 1.97 -3.83
CA GLU A 18 4.77 0.78 -4.46
C GLU A 18 5.92 1.13 -5.42
N MET A 19 5.83 2.27 -6.11
CA MET A 19 6.96 2.79 -6.92
C MET A 19 8.15 3.16 -6.04
N ASP A 20 7.88 3.78 -4.88
CA ASP A 20 8.90 4.10 -3.88
C ASP A 20 9.47 2.83 -3.21
N ALA A 21 8.65 1.81 -2.99
CA ALA A 21 9.06 0.51 -2.45
C ALA A 21 10.05 -0.20 -3.37
N ILE A 22 9.89 -0.06 -4.70
CA ILE A 22 10.87 -0.53 -5.67
C ILE A 22 12.19 0.25 -5.53
N ARG A 23 12.13 1.58 -5.38
CA ARG A 23 13.30 2.45 -5.17
C ARG A 23 14.05 2.07 -3.88
N CYS A 24 13.31 1.84 -2.79
CA CYS A 24 13.79 1.51 -1.45
C CYS A 24 14.03 0.00 -1.22
N LYS A 25 13.86 -0.82 -2.26
CA LYS A 25 14.17 -2.26 -2.25
C LYS A 25 13.44 -3.03 -1.15
N GLU A 26 12.15 -2.76 -0.96
CA GLU A 26 11.34 -3.31 0.12
C GLU A 26 11.31 -4.85 0.16
N TRP A 27 11.50 -5.52 -0.99
CA TRP A 27 11.64 -6.99 -1.04
C TRP A 27 12.75 -7.55 -0.13
N ARG A 28 13.70 -6.72 0.32
CA ARG A 28 14.75 -7.09 1.30
C ARG A 28 14.26 -7.14 2.75
N ILE A 29 13.05 -6.64 3.01
CA ILE A 29 12.39 -6.59 4.32
C ILE A 29 11.27 -7.63 4.34
N PHE A 30 10.49 -7.71 3.27
CA PHE A 30 9.30 -8.54 3.20
C PHE A 30 9.62 -10.02 3.51
N PRO A 31 8.94 -10.64 4.51
CA PRO A 31 9.20 -12.03 4.88
C PRO A 31 8.90 -12.96 3.70
N GLY A 32 9.84 -13.85 3.38
CA GLY A 32 9.81 -14.71 2.20
C GLY A 32 10.65 -14.16 1.04
N LEU A 33 10.42 -12.92 0.60
CA LEU A 33 11.22 -12.30 -0.47
C LEU A 33 12.64 -11.94 0.00
N SER A 34 12.81 -11.63 1.29
CA SER A 34 14.11 -11.27 1.88
C SER A 34 15.15 -12.40 1.84
N ILE A 35 14.70 -13.65 1.61
CA ILE A 35 15.55 -14.84 1.48
C ILE A 35 16.13 -14.95 0.06
N LEU A 36 15.47 -14.35 -0.93
CA LEU A 36 15.87 -14.45 -2.33
C LEU A 36 17.11 -13.60 -2.63
N LYS A 37 17.86 -14.02 -3.66
CA LYS A 37 18.94 -13.19 -4.22
C LYS A 37 18.37 -11.86 -4.67
N ASN A 38 19.10 -10.76 -4.44
CA ASN A 38 18.58 -9.40 -4.64
C ASN A 38 17.91 -9.16 -6.01
N LYS A 39 18.52 -9.64 -7.11
CA LYS A 39 17.94 -9.51 -8.46
C LYS A 39 16.66 -10.34 -8.62
N THR A 40 16.64 -11.56 -8.09
CA THR A 40 15.45 -12.43 -8.12
C THR A 40 14.32 -11.85 -7.26
N GLY A 41 14.63 -11.38 -6.05
CA GLY A 41 13.66 -10.72 -5.17
C GLY A 41 13.03 -9.49 -5.83
N GLN A 42 13.84 -8.64 -6.48
CA GLN A 42 13.36 -7.50 -7.26
C GLN A 42 12.42 -7.94 -8.40
N THR A 43 12.82 -8.94 -9.20
CA THR A 43 12.01 -9.44 -10.31
C THR A 43 10.67 -9.99 -9.79
N VAL A 44 10.69 -10.84 -8.77
CA VAL A 44 9.46 -11.40 -8.18
C VAL A 44 8.58 -10.30 -7.61
N PHE A 45 9.14 -9.35 -6.86
CA PHE A 45 8.41 -8.20 -6.33
C PHE A 45 7.71 -7.43 -7.46
N LEU A 46 8.44 -7.03 -8.50
CA LEU A 46 7.88 -6.27 -9.62
C LEU A 46 6.76 -7.04 -10.34
N PHE A 47 7.00 -8.30 -10.70
CA PHE A 47 6.00 -9.09 -11.44
C PHE A 47 4.81 -9.51 -10.59
N ALA A 48 4.95 -9.62 -9.26
CA ALA A 48 3.83 -9.88 -8.36
C ALA A 48 2.86 -8.70 -8.28
N HIS A 49 3.33 -7.46 -8.45
CA HIS A 49 2.46 -6.28 -8.44
C HIS A 49 1.55 -6.20 -9.66
N ILE A 50 1.92 -6.77 -10.80
CA ILE A 50 1.08 -6.78 -12.01
C ILE A 50 -0.29 -7.46 -11.76
N PRO A 51 -0.36 -8.74 -11.32
CA PRO A 51 -1.65 -9.37 -11.04
C PRO A 51 -2.36 -8.71 -9.85
N ILE A 52 -1.65 -8.18 -8.85
CA ILE A 52 -2.25 -7.45 -7.73
C ILE A 52 -2.98 -6.20 -8.23
N PHE A 53 -2.34 -5.40 -9.09
CA PHE A 53 -2.96 -4.20 -9.67
C PHE A 53 -4.10 -4.54 -10.64
N ILE A 54 -3.97 -5.60 -11.44
CA ILE A 54 -5.08 -6.08 -12.27
C ILE A 54 -6.29 -6.42 -11.40
N TRP A 55 -6.10 -7.18 -10.32
CA TRP A 55 -7.17 -7.53 -9.39
C TRP A 55 -7.75 -6.29 -8.70
N LEU A 56 -6.90 -5.37 -8.23
CA LEU A 56 -7.30 -4.11 -7.60
C LEU A 56 -8.20 -3.28 -8.53
N PHE A 57 -7.76 -3.03 -9.76
CA PHE A 57 -8.54 -2.25 -10.74
C PHE A 57 -9.80 -2.99 -11.18
N TRP A 58 -9.75 -4.32 -11.28
CA TRP A 58 -10.93 -5.12 -11.58
C TRP A 58 -11.99 -4.99 -10.47
N GLN A 59 -11.61 -5.07 -9.19
CA GLN A 59 -12.54 -4.85 -8.07
C GLN A 59 -13.17 -3.45 -8.11
N ILE A 60 -12.38 -2.42 -8.40
CA ILE A 60 -12.88 -1.04 -8.48
C ILE A 60 -13.90 -0.86 -9.62
N THR A 61 -13.74 -1.59 -10.73
CA THR A 61 -14.53 -1.39 -11.95
C THR A 61 -15.68 -2.38 -12.14
N ASN A 62 -15.59 -3.57 -11.54
CA ASN A 62 -16.50 -4.69 -11.80
C ASN A 62 -17.11 -5.30 -10.52
N SER A 63 -16.74 -4.84 -9.32
CA SER A 63 -17.33 -5.40 -8.10
C SER A 63 -18.82 -5.05 -8.00
N SER A 64 -19.65 -6.06 -7.73
CA SER A 64 -21.07 -5.89 -7.39
C SER A 64 -21.27 -5.22 -6.03
N ASP A 65 -20.27 -5.32 -5.15
CA ASP A 65 -20.24 -4.71 -3.83
C ASP A 65 -18.92 -3.93 -3.65
N ILE A 66 -18.90 -2.74 -4.24
CA ILE A 66 -17.77 -1.83 -4.15
C ILE A 66 -17.55 -1.33 -2.73
N ASP A 67 -18.60 -1.27 -1.91
CA ASP A 67 -18.53 -0.73 -0.56
C ASP A 67 -17.79 -1.67 0.39
N SER A 68 -18.07 -2.97 0.33
CA SER A 68 -17.32 -3.98 1.08
C SER A 68 -15.85 -4.01 0.67
N PHE A 69 -15.57 -3.90 -0.65
CA PHE A 69 -14.20 -3.83 -1.13
C PHE A 69 -13.46 -2.59 -0.60
N ARG A 70 -14.09 -1.41 -0.65
CA ARG A 70 -13.52 -0.17 -0.13
C ARG A 70 -13.18 -0.27 1.36
N ILE A 71 -14.10 -0.80 2.17
CA ILE A 71 -13.85 -1.03 3.60
C ILE A 71 -12.64 -1.96 3.81
N GLY A 72 -12.58 -3.07 3.07
CA GLY A 72 -11.43 -3.99 3.14
C GLY A 72 -10.12 -3.33 2.72
N PHE A 73 -10.15 -2.51 1.68
CA PHE A 73 -8.99 -1.76 1.20
C PHE A 73 -8.52 -0.70 2.20
N ASP A 74 -9.44 0.03 2.83
CA ASP A 74 -9.10 1.02 3.86
C ASP A 74 -8.44 0.37 5.08
N ILE A 75 -8.96 -0.77 5.53
CA ILE A 75 -8.35 -1.58 6.58
C ILE A 75 -6.94 -2.02 6.17
N PHE A 76 -6.77 -2.45 4.91
CA PHE A 76 -5.46 -2.79 4.37
C PHE A 76 -4.49 -1.60 4.42
N LEU A 77 -4.89 -0.39 4.01
CA LEU A 77 -4.02 0.81 4.06
C LEU A 77 -3.57 1.13 5.50
N ILE A 78 -4.47 1.01 6.47
CA ILE A 78 -4.16 1.25 7.88
C ILE A 78 -3.19 0.19 8.40
N ALA A 79 -3.45 -1.09 8.10
CA ALA A 79 -2.57 -2.20 8.48
C ALA A 79 -1.19 -2.09 7.82
N HIS A 80 -1.14 -1.66 6.55
CA HIS A 80 0.08 -1.41 5.78
C HIS A 80 0.98 -0.37 6.46
N LEU A 81 0.41 0.78 6.84
CA LEU A 81 1.11 1.76 7.67
C LEU A 81 1.61 1.15 8.98
N GLY A 82 0.78 0.32 9.63
CA GLY A 82 1.16 -0.44 10.82
C GLY A 82 2.40 -1.32 10.60
N PHE A 83 2.48 -2.04 9.48
CA PHE A 83 3.67 -2.84 9.13
C PHE A 83 4.92 -1.97 8.96
N HIS A 84 4.82 -0.83 8.28
CA HIS A 84 5.97 0.09 8.17
C HIS A 84 6.43 0.62 9.53
N LEU A 85 5.50 0.91 10.44
CA LEU A 85 5.83 1.32 11.80
C LEU A 85 6.53 0.18 12.56
N LEU A 86 6.10 -1.08 12.40
CA LEU A 86 6.76 -2.24 13.01
C LEU A 86 8.16 -2.47 12.44
N PHE A 87 8.36 -2.29 11.14
CA PHE A 87 9.63 -2.48 10.46
C PHE A 87 10.53 -1.22 10.41
N LEU A 88 10.15 -0.16 11.14
CA LEU A 88 10.92 1.09 11.23
C LEU A 88 12.41 0.85 11.52
N LYS A 89 12.71 -0.02 12.49
CA LYS A 89 14.06 -0.33 12.96
C LYS A 89 14.73 -1.48 12.20
N HIS A 90 14.09 -2.01 11.15
CA HIS A 90 14.64 -3.11 10.40
C HIS A 90 15.93 -2.68 9.67
N LYS A 91 16.98 -3.51 9.72
CA LYS A 91 18.32 -3.17 9.18
C LYS A 91 18.33 -2.80 7.69
N ASN A 92 17.38 -3.36 6.92
CA ASN A 92 17.26 -3.13 5.48
C ASN A 92 16.18 -2.08 5.15
N ASN A 93 15.67 -1.35 6.13
CA ASN A 93 14.71 -0.28 5.90
C ASN A 93 15.39 0.92 5.23
N GLU A 94 15.06 1.15 3.96
CA GLU A 94 15.56 2.29 3.17
C GLU A 94 14.56 3.46 3.13
N PHE A 95 13.36 3.35 3.74
CA PHE A 95 12.36 4.44 3.85
C PHE A 95 12.77 5.46 4.94
N LYS A 96 13.73 6.33 4.60
CA LYS A 96 14.34 7.28 5.55
C LYS A 96 13.95 8.73 5.33
N ASP A 97 13.44 9.06 4.14
CA ASP A 97 13.10 10.43 3.79
C ASP A 97 11.64 10.76 4.12
N TRP A 98 11.39 12.06 4.28
CA TRP A 98 10.07 12.57 4.64
C TRP A 98 9.04 12.37 3.52
N ILE A 99 9.47 12.24 2.26
CA ILE A 99 8.58 12.04 1.11
C ILE A 99 7.98 10.63 1.20
N SER A 100 8.83 9.60 1.36
CA SER A 100 8.40 8.22 1.61
C SER A 100 7.40 8.13 2.76
N TRP A 101 7.72 8.76 3.91
CA TRP A 101 6.83 8.75 5.06
C TRP A 101 5.54 9.51 4.85
N THR A 102 5.56 10.61 4.08
CA THR A 102 4.35 11.35 3.73
C THR A 102 3.42 10.50 2.88
N ILE A 103 3.96 9.74 1.92
CA ILE A 103 3.17 8.86 1.05
C ILE A 103 2.59 7.69 1.86
N ILE A 104 3.41 7.00 2.66
CA ILE A 104 2.99 5.85 3.48
C ILE A 104 1.95 6.27 4.53
N ALA A 105 2.25 7.30 5.32
CA ALA A 105 1.35 7.80 6.35
C ALA A 105 0.09 8.39 5.73
N GLY A 106 0.23 9.12 4.62
CA GLY A 106 -0.89 9.67 3.87
C GLY A 106 -1.86 8.58 3.42
N ALA A 107 -1.36 7.46 2.88
CA ALA A 107 -2.20 6.33 2.48
C ALA A 107 -2.99 5.75 3.67
N GLY A 108 -2.32 5.48 4.79
CA GLY A 108 -2.98 4.97 6.00
C GLY A 108 -4.00 5.95 6.60
N ILE A 109 -3.69 7.25 6.63
CA ILE A 109 -4.61 8.29 7.10
C ILE A 109 -5.81 8.41 6.16
N SER A 110 -5.63 8.31 4.84
CA SER A 110 -6.74 8.29 3.88
C SER A 110 -7.69 7.13 4.15
N GLY A 111 -7.18 5.91 4.38
CA GLY A 111 -8.03 4.77 4.73
C GLY A 111 -8.83 5.01 6.02
N LEU A 112 -8.19 5.55 7.06
CA LEU A 112 -8.87 5.88 8.31
C LEU A 112 -9.96 6.94 8.11
N LEU A 113 -9.68 8.00 7.34
CA LEU A 113 -10.64 9.06 7.05
C LEU A 113 -11.81 8.56 6.21
N ASP A 114 -11.59 7.67 5.24
CA ASP A 114 -12.69 7.13 4.42
C ASP A 114 -13.66 6.30 5.27
N LEU A 115 -13.14 5.44 6.15
CA LEU A 115 -13.95 4.66 7.09
C LEU A 115 -14.79 5.55 8.02
N ILE A 116 -14.20 6.61 8.58
CA ILE A 116 -14.91 7.54 9.45
C ILE A 116 -16.02 8.27 8.67
N LEU A 117 -15.74 8.70 7.43
CA LEU A 117 -16.73 9.41 6.60
C LEU A 117 -17.86 8.51 6.12
N LYS A 118 -17.63 7.20 5.98
CA LYS A 118 -18.67 6.23 5.64
C LYS A 118 -19.62 5.92 6.79
N TRP A 119 -19.16 6.05 8.04
CA TRP A 119 -19.95 5.73 9.24
C TRP A 119 -20.72 6.94 9.81
N ASN A 120 -20.46 8.14 9.30
CA ASN A 120 -21.19 9.38 9.66
C ASN A 120 -22.25 9.72 8.61
#